data_AF-A0A699WN63-F1
#
_entry.id   AF-A0A699WN63-F1
#
_cell.length_a   1.000
_cell.length_b   1.000
_cell.length_c   1.000
_cell.angle_alpha   90.00
_cell.angle_beta   90.00
_cell.angle_gamma   90.00
#
_symmetry.space_group_name_H-M   'P 1'
#
loop_
_entity.id
_entity.type
_entity.pdbx_description
1 polymer ?
#
loop_
_entity_poly.entity_id
_entity_poly.type
_entity_poly.pdbx_seq_one_letter_code
_entity_poly.pdbx_strand_id
1 'polypeptide(L)'
;IQLHTTCFSGIRYDGKLDLCRGICMSLSIMEEHKWRVFKHKRLLFFVGGPSKIPPYSAKSAGDTAKQMGVAVDVVNFFLLENYNYCRTSLVKFVDAANHNGNS
;
A
#
# COMPACT_ATOMS: atom_id res chain seq x y z
N ILE A 1 -14.39 -7.94 -19.57
CA ILE A 1 -13.67 -8.27 -18.30
C ILE A 1 -14.73 -8.70 -17.31
N GLN A 2 -14.78 -9.99 -16.97
CA GLN A 2 -15.74 -10.54 -16.02
C GLN A 2 -15.10 -10.51 -14.63
N LEU A 3 -15.59 -9.62 -13.76
CA LEU A 3 -15.10 -9.49 -12.39
C LEU A 3 -15.87 -10.50 -11.52
N HIS A 4 -15.19 -11.51 -10.99
CA HIS A 4 -15.75 -12.39 -9.96
C HIS A 4 -15.89 -11.59 -8.65
N THR A 5 -17.12 -11.27 -8.26
CA THR A 5 -17.46 -10.39 -7.11
C THR A 5 -17.57 -11.12 -5.76
N THR A 6 -17.14 -12.38 -5.66
CA THR A 6 -17.52 -13.27 -4.54
C THR A 6 -16.69 -13.16 -3.25
N CYS A 7 -15.72 -12.24 -3.12
CA CYS A 7 -14.85 -12.16 -1.93
C CYS A 7 -15.22 -11.11 -0.87
N PHE A 8 -16.17 -10.19 -1.13
CA PHE A 8 -16.42 -9.07 -0.21
C PHE A 8 -17.39 -9.38 0.94
N SER A 9 -18.09 -10.51 0.93
CA SER A 9 -19.13 -10.85 1.92
C SER A 9 -18.59 -11.41 3.26
N GLY A 10 -17.27 -11.45 3.46
CA GLY A 10 -16.63 -12.01 4.67
C GLY A 10 -15.77 -11.02 5.46
N ILE A 11 -15.75 -9.73 5.09
CA ILE A 11 -14.92 -8.73 5.74
C ILE A 11 -15.49 -8.38 7.11
N ARG A 12 -14.69 -8.58 8.16
CA ARG A 12 -14.99 -8.09 9.51
C ARG A 12 -14.23 -6.80 9.76
N TYR A 13 -14.86 -5.88 10.48
CA TYR A 13 -14.33 -4.55 10.80
C TYR A 13 -13.73 -4.50 12.22
N ASP A 14 -13.47 -5.66 12.82
CA ASP A 14 -12.84 -5.77 14.13
C ASP A 14 -11.30 -5.74 14.02
N GLY A 15 -10.66 -5.08 14.98
CA GLY A 15 -9.20 -5.03 15.09
C GLY A 15 -8.57 -3.68 14.73
N LYS A 16 -7.23 -3.69 14.59
CA LYS A 16 -6.42 -2.51 14.27
C LYS A 16 -5.78 -2.69 12.90
N LEU A 17 -5.74 -1.61 12.12
CA LEU A 17 -5.08 -1.61 10.82
C LEU A 17 -3.56 -1.69 10.99
N ASP A 18 -2.97 -2.80 10.55
CA ASP A 18 -1.51 -2.94 10.39
C ASP A 18 -1.14 -2.81 8.91
N LEU A 19 -0.99 -1.56 8.48
CA LEU A 19 -0.67 -1.25 7.09
C LEU A 19 0.76 -1.67 6.73
N CYS A 20 1.70 -1.68 7.68
CA CYS A 20 3.07 -2.13 7.43
C CYS A 20 3.08 -3.60 7.01
N ARG A 21 2.37 -4.44 7.76
CA ARG A 21 2.21 -5.85 7.41
C ARG A 21 1.50 -6.04 6.08
N GLY A 22 0.45 -5.25 5.82
CA GLY A 22 -0.27 -5.28 4.53
C GLY A 22 0.63 -4.97 3.34
N ILE A 23 1.49 -3.95 3.44
CA ILE A 23 2.45 -3.58 2.39
C ILE A 23 3.46 -4.72 2.17
N CYS A 24 4.09 -5.22 3.24
CA CYS A 24 5.08 -6.30 3.14
C CYS A 24 4.48 -7.56 2.49
N MET A 25 3.30 -8.00 2.94
CA MET A 25 2.64 -9.17 2.34
C MET A 25 2.32 -8.95 0.86
N SER A 26 1.88 -7.75 0.48
CA SER A 26 1.57 -7.45 -0.92
C SER A 26 2.79 -7.56 -1.83
N LEU A 27 3.94 -7.05 -1.37
CA LEU A 27 5.21 -7.14 -2.10
C LEU A 27 5.71 -8.60 -2.17
N SER A 28 5.63 -9.36 -1.08
CA SER A 28 6.00 -10.78 -1.06
C SER A 28 5.14 -11.62 -2.02
N ILE A 29 3.82 -11.42 -2.04
CA ILE A 29 2.90 -12.09 -2.98
C ILE A 29 3.28 -11.80 -4.43
N MET A 30 3.64 -10.55 -4.75
CA MET A 30 4.08 -10.19 -6.10
C MET A 30 5.39 -10.89 -6.50
N GLU A 31 6.31 -11.06 -5.56
CA GLU A 31 7.56 -11.77 -5.77
C GLU A 31 7.34 -13.27 -5.97
N GLU A 32 6.57 -13.91 -5.09
CA GLU A 32 6.27 -15.35 -5.10
C GLU A 32 5.52 -15.76 -6.37
N HIS A 33 4.52 -15.00 -6.78
CA HIS A 33 3.71 -15.32 -7.96
C HIS A 33 4.33 -14.88 -9.29
N LYS A 34 5.62 -14.52 -9.31
CA LYS A 34 6.38 -14.14 -10.51
C LYS A 34 5.67 -13.08 -11.34
N TRP A 35 5.12 -12.05 -10.70
CA TRP A 35 4.44 -10.95 -11.40
C TRP A 35 5.38 -10.16 -12.33
N ARG A 36 6.68 -10.50 -12.38
CA ARG A 36 7.69 -10.04 -13.36
C ARG A 36 7.21 -10.11 -14.82
N VAL A 37 6.27 -10.99 -15.16
CA VAL A 37 5.68 -11.07 -16.50
C VAL A 37 4.85 -9.83 -16.87
N PHE A 38 4.35 -9.08 -15.89
CA PHE A 38 3.55 -7.88 -16.12
C PHE A 38 4.43 -6.66 -16.32
N LYS A 39 4.20 -5.96 -17.45
CA LYS A 39 4.89 -4.72 -17.82
C LYS A 39 4.59 -3.56 -16.87
N HIS A 40 3.37 -3.51 -16.34
CA HIS A 40 2.91 -2.48 -15.42
C HIS A 40 2.27 -3.15 -14.21
N LYS A 41 2.68 -2.73 -13.00
CA LYS A 41 2.17 -3.25 -11.73
C LYS A 41 1.79 -2.06 -10.87
N ARG A 42 0.68 -2.20 -10.15
CA ARG A 42 0.16 -1.14 -9.29
C ARG A 42 -0.43 -1.75 -8.03
N LEU A 43 -0.04 -1.20 -6.88
CA LEU A 43 -0.68 -1.47 -5.60
C LEU A 43 -1.59 -0.28 -5.26
N LEU A 44 -2.83 -0.59 -4.91
CA LEU A 44 -3.82 0.41 -4.51
C LEU A 44 -4.24 0.13 -3.06
N PHE A 45 -3.88 1.02 -2.15
CA PHE A 45 -4.20 0.91 -0.73
C PHE A 45 -5.36 1.83 -0.36
N PHE A 46 -6.42 1.27 0.21
CA PHE A 46 -7.51 2.04 0.83
C PHE A 46 -7.32 2.07 2.34
N VAL A 47 -7.06 3.25 2.90
CA VAL A 47 -6.71 3.43 4.31
C VAL A 47 -7.84 4.16 5.02
N GLY A 48 -8.58 3.44 5.86
CA GLY A 48 -9.77 3.96 6.58
C GLY A 48 -9.60 4.10 8.10
N GLY A 49 -8.40 3.91 8.64
CA GLY A 49 -8.17 3.92 10.08
C GLY A 49 -6.75 4.36 10.45
N PRO A 50 -6.49 4.58 11.76
CA PRO A 50 -5.17 4.98 12.22
C PRO A 50 -4.15 3.88 11.92
N SER A 51 -3.09 4.20 11.19
CA SER A 51 -1.97 3.30 10.93
C SER A 51 -0.71 3.78 11.66
N LYS A 52 0.04 2.83 12.23
CA LYS A 52 1.34 3.08 12.83
C LYS A 52 2.42 2.47 11.94
N ILE A 53 2.76 3.15 10.86
CA ILE A 53 3.97 2.81 10.09
C ILE A 53 5.11 3.72 10.58
N PRO A 54 6.21 3.15 11.11
CA PRO A 54 7.42 3.92 11.37
C PRO A 54 7.96 4.54 10.07
N PRO A 55 8.35 5.83 10.05
CA PRO A 55 8.80 6.51 8.84
C PRO A 55 9.93 5.80 8.06
N TYR A 56 10.88 5.18 8.77
CA TYR A 56 11.95 4.37 8.17
C TYR A 56 11.40 3.16 7.39
N SER A 57 10.43 2.46 7.99
CA SER A 57 9.79 1.29 7.39
C SER A 57 8.93 1.69 6.18
N ALA A 58 8.29 2.85 6.24
CA ALA A 58 7.52 3.40 5.12
C ALA A 58 8.40 3.66 3.89
N LYS A 59 9.54 4.32 4.10
CA LYS A 59 10.50 4.60 3.02
C LYS A 59 11.07 3.32 2.43
N SER A 60 11.55 2.41 3.28
CA SER A 60 12.14 1.13 2.84
C SER A 60 11.16 0.33 1.96
N ALA A 61 9.88 0.26 2.36
CA ALA A 61 8.86 -0.42 1.56
C ALA A 61 8.61 0.26 0.20
N GLY A 62 8.67 1.59 0.15
CA GLY A 62 8.55 2.33 -1.11
C GLY A 62 9.76 2.10 -2.02
N ASP A 63 10.96 2.11 -1.46
CA ASP A 63 12.19 1.79 -2.21
C ASP A 63 12.12 0.36 -2.80
N THR A 64 11.60 -0.62 -2.05
CA THR A 64 11.35 -1.97 -2.55
C THR A 64 10.34 -1.98 -3.70
N ALA A 65 9.19 -1.31 -3.55
CA ALA A 65 8.19 -1.22 -4.62
C ALA A 65 8.78 -0.63 -5.90
N LYS A 66 9.61 0.41 -5.78
CA LYS A 66 10.32 1.04 -6.89
C LYS A 66 11.28 0.08 -7.59
N GLN A 67 12.09 -0.66 -6.83
CA GLN A 67 13.00 -1.68 -7.38
C GLN A 67 12.24 -2.78 -8.13
N MET A 68 11.03 -3.12 -7.68
CA MET A 68 10.16 -4.11 -8.33
C MET A 68 9.38 -3.58 -9.55
N GLY A 69 9.50 -2.28 -9.85
CA GLY A 69 8.76 -1.61 -10.91
C GLY A 69 7.25 -1.53 -10.64
N VAL A 70 6.88 -1.32 -9.37
CA VAL A 70 5.49 -1.26 -8.91
C VAL A 70 5.13 0.19 -8.56
N ALA A 71 4.09 0.72 -9.19
CA ALA A 71 3.48 1.99 -8.80
C ALA A 71 2.62 1.80 -7.55
N VAL A 72 2.51 2.82 -6.71
CA VAL A 72 1.79 2.75 -5.42
C VAL A 72 0.85 3.92 -5.28
N ASP A 73 -0.46 3.64 -5.24
CA ASP A 73 -1.49 4.63 -4.97
C ASP A 73 -2.07 4.40 -3.56
N VAL A 74 -2.27 5.48 -2.80
CA VAL A 74 -2.90 5.43 -1.48
C VAL A 74 -4.12 6.35 -1.45
N VAL A 75 -5.29 5.76 -1.24
CA VAL A 75 -6.54 6.48 -0.99
C VAL A 75 -6.78 6.50 0.52
N ASN A 76 -6.49 7.66 1.13
CA ASN A 76 -6.67 7.84 2.56
C ASN A 76 -8.05 8.46 2.88
N PHE A 77 -8.97 7.66 3.42
CA PHE A 77 -10.27 8.11 3.92
C PHE A 77 -10.21 8.57 5.38
N PHE A 78 -9.10 8.31 6.07
CA PHE A 78 -8.93 8.72 7.46
C PHE A 78 -8.55 10.21 7.52
N LEU A 79 -9.57 11.05 7.52
CA LEU A 79 -9.52 12.51 7.63
C LEU A 79 -9.82 12.92 9.07
N LEU A 80 -8.85 12.82 9.98
CA LEU A 80 -8.92 13.49 11.28
C LEU A 80 -7.79 14.51 11.35
N GLU A 81 -8.16 15.77 11.57
CA GLU A 81 -7.31 16.97 11.52
C GLU A 81 -6.05 16.91 12.41
N ASN A 82 -5.96 15.93 13.31
CA ASN A 82 -4.87 15.80 14.30
C ASN A 82 -3.90 14.62 14.08
N TYR A 83 -3.97 13.88 12.97
CA TYR A 83 -3.10 12.70 12.73
C TYR A 83 -1.95 12.95 11.73
N ASN A 84 -1.13 13.98 11.98
CA ASN A 84 0.02 14.37 11.15
C ASN A 84 1.06 13.24 10.95
N TYR A 85 1.23 12.36 11.93
CA TYR A 85 2.21 11.26 11.85
C TYR A 85 1.86 10.21 10.78
N CYS A 86 0.59 9.81 10.72
CA CYS A 86 0.12 8.80 9.76
C CYS A 86 0.19 9.33 8.32
N ARG A 87 -0.21 10.60 8.13
CA ARG A 87 -0.06 11.31 6.85
C ARG A 87 1.40 11.37 6.40
N THR A 88 2.32 11.68 7.31
CA THR A 88 3.76 11.79 6.99
C THR A 88 4.37 10.46 6.55
N SER A 89 4.04 9.35 7.21
CA SER A 89 4.56 8.03 6.82
C SER A 89 3.99 7.55 5.48
N LEU A 90 2.69 7.76 5.23
CA LEU A 90 2.06 7.38 3.95
C LEU A 90 2.64 8.18 2.78
N VAL A 91 2.81 9.50 2.95
CA VAL A 91 3.45 10.35 1.96
C VAL A 91 4.88 9.87 1.67
N LYS A 92 5.69 9.59 2.70
CA LYS A 92 7.04 9.05 2.53
C LYS A 92 7.08 7.71 1.79
N PHE A 93 6.08 6.86 2.00
CA PHE A 93 5.97 5.58 1.29
C PHE A 93 5.69 5.80 -0.20
N VAL A 94 4.69 6.62 -0.53
CA VAL A 94 4.34 6.95 -1.93
C VAL A 94 5.49 7.65 -2.63
N ASP A 95 6.09 8.66 -1.99
CA ASP A 95 7.23 9.41 -2.54
C ASP A 95 8.44 8.51 -2.84
N ALA A 96 8.72 7.54 -1.95
CA ALA A 96 9.81 6.59 -2.16
C ALA A 96 9.51 5.59 -3.29
N ALA A 97 8.27 5.15 -3.43
CA ALA A 97 7.83 4.29 -4.53
C ALA A 97 7.78 5.03 -5.88
N ASN A 98 7.57 6.35 -5.86
CA ASN A 98 7.38 7.14 -7.06
C ASN A 98 8.61 7.10 -7.98
N HIS A 99 8.33 6.85 -9.27
CA HIS A 99 9.29 6.94 -10.35
C HIS A 99 8.64 7.67 -11.52
N ASN A 100 9.09 8.91 -11.76
CA ASN A 100 8.63 9.79 -12.83
C ASN A 100 7.12 10.15 -12.75
N GLY A 101 6.56 10.30 -11.55
CA GLY A 101 5.17 10.72 -11.36
C GLY A 101 4.13 9.62 -11.62
N ASN A 102 4.50 8.36 -11.39
CA ASN A 102 3.65 7.20 -11.67
C ASN A 102 2.79 6.74 -10.48
N SER A 103 2.92 7.42 -9.33
CA SER A 103 2.36 7.13 -8.01
C SER A 103 1.88 8.41 -7.34
#